data_AF-A0A7S1YAN2-F1
#
_entry.id   AF-A0A7S1YAN2-F1
#
_cell.length_a   1.000
_cell.length_b   1.000
_cell.length_c   1.000
_cell.angle_alpha   90.00
_cell.angle_beta   90.00
_cell.angle_gamma   90.00
#
_symmetry.space_group_name_H-M   'P 1'
#
loop_
_entity.id
_entity.type
_entity.pdbx_description
1 polymer ?
#
loop_
_entity_poly.entity_id
_entity_poly.type
_entity_poly.pdbx_seq_one_letter_code
_entity_poly.pdbx_strand_id
1 'polypeptide(L)'
;MSSDSSSSSKPHLPSSYVIPEKWEPTEVGGAFSKINRATAGARFEADLPKGDHPFQLYTLNTPNGVAASWMLEELATARGVEYDGWRVSIDGDQFSSGFVAVNPNSKIPAMVHVRDGGEEVNVFETSHILLYLAEAHDNFLLPSSPAERAETLNW
;
A
#
# COMPACT_ATOMS: atom_id res chain seq x y z
N MET A 1 -52.79 2.09 11.58
CA MET A 1 -51.69 2.32 12.52
C MET A 1 -50.50 2.79 11.70
N SER A 2 -50.33 4.11 11.57
CA SER A 2 -49.18 4.69 10.89
C SER A 2 -47.96 4.48 11.77
N SER A 3 -47.01 3.71 11.28
CA SER A 3 -45.68 3.63 11.88
C SER A 3 -44.92 4.90 11.50
N ASP A 4 -44.92 5.85 12.43
CA ASP A 4 -44.04 7.01 12.45
C ASP A 4 -42.58 6.53 12.32
N SER A 5 -41.94 6.80 11.18
CA SER A 5 -40.52 6.52 11.01
C SER A 5 -39.75 7.62 11.72
N SER A 6 -39.17 7.26 12.86
CA SER A 6 -38.37 8.13 13.70
C SER A 6 -37.34 8.92 12.89
N SER A 7 -37.51 10.24 12.90
CA SER A 7 -36.49 11.22 12.56
C SER A 7 -35.32 11.08 13.54
N SER A 8 -34.34 10.23 13.25
CA SER A 8 -33.04 10.31 13.88
C SER A 8 -32.26 11.42 13.18
N SER A 9 -32.14 12.59 13.80
CA SER A 9 -31.20 13.61 13.34
C SER A 9 -29.80 13.00 13.28
N LYS A 10 -29.21 12.95 12.07
CA LYS A 10 -27.85 12.42 11.86
C LYS A 10 -26.88 13.59 12.04
N PRO A 11 -26.11 13.66 13.14
CA PRO A 11 -25.45 14.89 13.58
C PRO A 11 -24.33 15.41 12.68
N HIS A 12 -23.99 14.71 11.60
CA HIS A 12 -22.85 15.04 10.73
C HIS A 12 -23.23 15.29 9.26
N LEU A 13 -24.50 15.22 8.90
CA LEU A 13 -24.95 15.44 7.53
C LEU A 13 -25.74 16.76 7.43
N PRO A 14 -25.63 17.50 6.30
CA PRO A 14 -26.51 18.63 6.05
C PRO A 14 -27.98 18.18 6.18
N SER A 15 -28.82 19.04 6.74
CA SER A 15 -30.25 18.72 6.96
C SER A 15 -31.02 18.42 5.66
N SER A 16 -30.50 18.88 4.51
CA SER A 16 -31.05 18.64 3.17
C SER A 16 -30.51 17.38 2.49
N TYR A 17 -29.52 16.69 3.06
CA TYR A 17 -28.92 15.52 2.43
C TYR A 17 -29.74 14.25 2.68
N VAL A 18 -30.17 13.61 1.60
CA VAL A 18 -30.91 12.35 1.63
C VAL A 18 -29.94 11.22 1.26
N ILE A 19 -29.77 10.25 2.16
CA ILE A 19 -28.98 9.05 1.87
C ILE A 19 -29.75 8.22 0.83
N PRO A 20 -29.16 7.88 -0.32
CA PRO A 20 -29.84 7.07 -1.33
C PRO A 20 -30.02 5.62 -0.85
N GLU A 21 -31.03 4.93 -1.36
CA GLU A 21 -31.26 3.50 -1.10
C GLU A 21 -30.10 2.65 -1.63
N LYS A 22 -29.52 3.05 -2.77
CA LYS A 22 -28.36 2.45 -3.40
C LYS A 22 -27.36 3.54 -3.76
N TRP A 23 -26.11 3.37 -3.32
CA TRP A 23 -25.04 4.29 -3.71
C TRP A 23 -24.63 4.04 -5.16
N GLU A 24 -24.47 5.13 -5.92
CA GLU A 24 -23.93 5.11 -7.27
C GLU A 24 -22.74 6.08 -7.35
N PRO A 25 -21.67 5.74 -8.10
CA PRO A 25 -20.52 6.61 -8.25
C PRO A 25 -20.92 7.87 -9.02
N THR A 26 -20.86 9.01 -8.35
CA THR A 26 -21.02 10.33 -8.97
C THR A 26 -19.67 11.01 -9.15
N GLU A 27 -19.59 12.00 -10.04
CA GLU A 27 -18.39 12.82 -10.15
C GLU A 27 -18.20 13.63 -8.86
N VAL A 28 -17.11 13.34 -8.15
CA VAL A 28 -16.69 14.10 -6.97
C VAL A 28 -15.48 14.93 -7.36
N GLY A 29 -15.47 16.22 -7.01
CA GLY A 29 -14.34 17.11 -7.26
C GLY A 29 -13.11 16.80 -6.38
N GLY A 30 -12.02 17.54 -6.59
CA GLY A 30 -10.80 17.45 -5.80
C GLY A 30 -9.62 16.82 -6.55
N ALA A 31 -8.43 16.85 -5.93
CA ALA A 31 -7.17 16.46 -6.56
C ALA A 31 -7.17 15.02 -7.08
N PHE A 32 -7.85 14.11 -6.39
CA PHE A 32 -7.87 12.67 -6.72
C PHE A 32 -9.13 12.22 -7.49
N SER A 33 -9.98 13.16 -7.92
CA SER A 33 -11.20 12.87 -8.69
C SER A 33 -10.94 12.07 -9.97
N LYS A 34 -9.81 12.34 -10.61
CA LYS A 34 -9.40 11.67 -11.85
C LYS A 34 -8.97 10.21 -11.63
N ILE A 35 -8.49 9.87 -10.43
CA ILE A 35 -7.92 8.55 -10.14
C ILE A 35 -8.83 7.64 -9.30
N ASN A 36 -9.61 8.20 -8.37
CA ASN A 36 -10.48 7.44 -7.47
C ASN A 36 -11.65 6.83 -8.24
N ARG A 37 -11.90 5.53 -8.05
CA ARG A 37 -12.97 4.77 -8.71
C ARG A 37 -13.60 3.79 -7.73
N ALA A 38 -14.83 3.37 -8.03
CA ALA A 38 -15.53 2.31 -7.31
C ALA A 38 -15.06 0.89 -7.68
N THR A 39 -14.15 0.77 -8.65
CA THR A 39 -13.61 -0.50 -9.15
C THR A 39 -12.08 -0.52 -9.06
N ALA A 40 -11.54 -1.70 -8.78
CA ALA A 40 -10.10 -1.98 -8.75
C ALA A 40 -9.60 -2.52 -10.10
N GLY A 41 -8.30 -2.79 -10.19
CA GLY A 41 -7.66 -3.48 -11.31
C GLY A 41 -6.83 -2.58 -12.22
N ALA A 42 -6.12 -3.23 -13.14
CA ALA A 42 -5.28 -2.57 -14.13
C ALA A 42 -6.14 -1.77 -15.12
N ARG A 43 -5.61 -0.62 -15.56
CA ARG A 43 -6.27 0.31 -16.48
C ARG A 43 -5.55 0.44 -17.81
N PHE A 44 -4.29 0.04 -17.85
CA PHE A 44 -3.47 0.01 -19.06
C PHE A 44 -2.35 -1.01 -18.90
N GLU A 45 -1.87 -1.51 -20.05
CA GLU A 45 -0.73 -2.43 -20.08
C GLU A 45 0.57 -1.64 -19.98
N ALA A 46 1.38 -1.98 -18.98
CA ALA A 46 2.76 -1.50 -18.85
C ALA A 46 3.51 -2.39 -17.87
N ASP A 47 4.71 -2.81 -18.28
CA ASP A 47 5.63 -3.56 -17.43
C ASP A 47 6.31 -2.62 -16.42
N LEU A 48 6.72 -3.18 -15.27
CA LEU A 48 7.54 -2.47 -14.31
C LEU A 48 9.03 -2.55 -14.69
N PRO A 49 9.81 -1.48 -14.48
CA PRO A 49 11.26 -1.56 -14.58
C PRO A 49 11.80 -2.49 -13.49
N LYS A 50 12.85 -3.24 -13.81
CA LYS A 50 13.53 -4.17 -12.90
C LYS A 50 15.03 -4.02 -13.06
N GLY A 51 15.75 -3.90 -11.95
CA GLY A 51 17.20 -3.83 -11.89
C GLY A 51 17.83 -5.16 -11.47
N ASP A 52 19.09 -5.10 -11.06
CA ASP A 52 19.91 -6.28 -10.77
C ASP A 52 19.90 -6.67 -9.28
N HIS A 53 19.38 -5.81 -8.40
CA HIS A 53 19.41 -6.03 -6.95
C HIS A 53 18.27 -6.96 -6.48
N PRO A 54 18.44 -7.67 -5.35
CA PRO A 54 17.46 -8.66 -4.88
C PRO A 54 16.11 -8.04 -4.51
N PHE A 55 16.09 -6.77 -4.10
CA PHE A 55 14.85 -6.07 -3.75
C PHE A 55 14.54 -4.99 -4.79
N GLN A 56 13.33 -5.03 -5.33
CA GLN A 56 12.78 -4.03 -6.24
C GLN A 56 11.68 -3.27 -5.51
N LEU A 57 11.94 -2.03 -5.10
CA LEU A 57 10.99 -1.20 -4.37
C LEU A 57 10.30 -0.21 -5.31
N TYR A 58 8.99 -0.36 -5.48
CA TYR A 58 8.14 0.57 -6.23
C TYR A 58 7.44 1.53 -5.27
N THR A 59 7.88 2.78 -5.22
CA THR A 59 7.49 3.72 -4.16
C THR A 59 7.39 5.18 -4.65
N LEU A 60 6.98 6.07 -3.74
CA LEU A 60 6.95 7.51 -3.91
C LEU A 60 7.25 8.17 -2.56
N ASN A 61 7.86 9.37 -2.56
CA ASN A 61 8.18 10.13 -1.35
C ASN A 61 6.92 10.66 -0.64
N THR A 62 6.20 9.75 0.00
CA THR A 62 5.01 9.93 0.84
C THR A 62 5.30 9.27 2.19
N PRO A 63 4.55 9.58 3.26
CA PRO A 63 4.78 8.97 4.57
C PRO A 63 4.83 7.43 4.54
N ASN A 64 3.95 6.78 3.76
CA ASN A 64 3.96 5.33 3.60
C ASN A 64 5.15 4.85 2.77
N GLY A 65 5.50 5.58 1.70
CA GLY A 65 6.56 5.17 0.79
C GLY A 65 7.97 5.28 1.40
N VAL A 66 8.23 6.28 2.25
CA VAL A 66 9.55 6.48 2.87
C VAL A 66 9.88 5.43 3.93
N ALA A 67 8.88 4.86 4.61
CA ALA A 67 9.12 3.87 5.66
C ALA A 67 9.81 2.61 5.13
N ALA A 68 9.37 2.09 3.97
CA ALA A 68 10.01 0.95 3.32
C ALA A 68 11.45 1.29 2.85
N SER A 69 11.66 2.48 2.31
CA SER A 69 13.00 2.97 1.94
C SER A 69 13.92 3.07 3.16
N TRP A 70 13.46 3.62 4.28
CA TRP A 70 14.27 3.70 5.49
C TRP A 70 14.69 2.33 6.02
N MET A 71 13.77 1.35 6.05
CA MET A 71 14.13 0.00 6.47
C MET A 71 15.21 -0.62 5.57
N LEU A 72 15.12 -0.42 4.25
CA LEU A 72 16.14 -0.89 3.31
C LEU A 72 17.47 -0.15 3.47
N GLU A 73 17.47 1.15 3.74
CA GLU A 73 18.68 1.93 4.01
C GLU A 73 19.36 1.51 5.34
N GLU A 74 18.58 1.20 6.38
CA GLU A 74 19.09 0.64 7.64
C GLU A 74 19.74 -0.74 7.40
N LEU A 75 19.09 -1.60 6.60
CA LEU A 75 19.63 -2.89 6.18
C LEU A 75 20.87 -2.76 5.28
N ALA A 76 20.89 -1.78 4.37
CA ALA A 76 22.04 -1.47 3.52
C ALA A 76 23.24 -1.09 4.39
N THR A 77 23.02 -0.21 5.36
CA THR A 77 24.05 0.27 6.29
C THR A 77 24.56 -0.85 7.20
N ALA A 78 23.65 -1.65 7.78
CA ALA A 78 24.01 -2.66 8.78
C ALA A 78 24.49 -3.98 8.19
N ARG A 79 24.00 -4.35 6.99
CA ARG A 79 24.14 -5.70 6.41
C ARG A 79 24.53 -5.71 4.93
N GLY A 80 24.68 -4.56 4.28
CA GLY A 80 25.04 -4.47 2.86
C GLY A 80 23.92 -4.95 1.92
N VAL A 81 22.67 -4.88 2.35
CA VAL A 81 21.51 -5.21 1.49
C VAL A 81 21.39 -4.15 0.40
N GLU A 82 21.29 -4.58 -0.85
CA GLU A 82 21.08 -3.70 -1.99
C GLU A 82 19.63 -3.78 -2.51
N TYR A 83 19.15 -2.68 -3.08
CA TYR A 83 17.82 -2.62 -3.67
C TYR A 83 17.78 -1.59 -4.81
N ASP A 84 16.85 -1.80 -5.74
CA ASP A 84 16.50 -0.82 -6.76
C ASP A 84 15.24 -0.05 -6.34
N GLY A 85 15.34 1.28 -6.30
CA GLY A 85 14.24 2.17 -5.97
C GLY A 85 13.58 2.78 -7.20
N TRP A 86 12.36 2.34 -7.52
CA TRP A 86 11.58 2.80 -8.67
C TRP A 86 10.48 3.78 -8.25
N ARG A 87 10.46 4.94 -8.90
CA ARG A 87 9.40 5.93 -8.68
C ARG A 87 8.10 5.48 -9.36
N VAL A 88 7.01 5.47 -8.61
CA VAL A 88 5.63 5.27 -9.13
C VAL A 88 4.82 6.54 -8.88
N SER A 89 4.38 7.22 -9.93
CA SER A 89 3.47 8.36 -9.76
C SER A 89 2.09 7.86 -9.35
N ILE A 90 1.56 8.39 -8.24
CA ILE A 90 0.19 8.08 -7.80
C ILE A 90 -0.90 8.81 -8.61
N ASP A 91 -0.51 9.52 -9.67
CA ASP A 91 -1.43 10.15 -10.63
C ASP A 91 -1.94 9.17 -11.71
N GLY A 92 -1.51 7.91 -11.69
CA GLY A 92 -2.01 6.87 -12.60
C GLY A 92 -1.16 5.61 -12.72
N ASP A 93 0.15 5.69 -12.47
CA ASP A 93 1.10 4.58 -12.72
C ASP A 93 0.80 3.34 -11.86
N GLN A 94 0.20 3.54 -10.69
CA GLN A 94 -0.23 2.46 -9.79
C GLN A 94 -1.33 1.56 -10.38
N PHE A 95 -1.92 1.95 -11.52
CA PHE A 95 -2.93 1.18 -12.25
C PHE A 95 -2.38 0.50 -13.51
N SER A 96 -1.07 0.50 -13.73
CA SER A 96 -0.44 -0.34 -14.75
C SER A 96 -0.64 -1.83 -14.46
N SER A 97 -0.69 -2.68 -15.49
CA SER A 97 -0.77 -4.13 -15.33
C SER A 97 0.39 -4.69 -14.50
N GLY A 98 1.62 -4.21 -14.73
CA GLY A 98 2.79 -4.58 -13.94
C GLY A 98 2.66 -4.22 -12.45
N PHE A 99 2.25 -2.98 -12.11
CA PHE A 99 2.06 -2.60 -10.71
C PHE A 99 0.93 -3.39 -10.03
N VAL A 100 -0.18 -3.61 -10.73
CA VAL A 100 -1.33 -4.36 -10.20
C VAL A 100 -0.99 -5.83 -9.99
N ALA A 101 -0.09 -6.41 -10.79
CA ALA A 101 0.41 -7.77 -10.56
C ALA A 101 1.21 -7.90 -9.25
N VAL A 102 1.91 -6.83 -8.83
CA VAL A 102 2.61 -6.79 -7.53
C VAL A 102 1.65 -6.46 -6.40
N ASN A 103 0.81 -5.43 -6.56
CA ASN A 103 -0.18 -5.01 -5.58
C ASN A 103 -1.56 -4.76 -6.22
N PRO A 104 -2.53 -5.68 -6.08
CA PRO A 104 -3.87 -5.53 -6.65
C PRO A 104 -4.69 -4.40 -6.01
N ASN A 105 -4.26 -3.85 -4.87
CA ASN A 105 -4.85 -2.67 -4.23
C ASN A 105 -4.42 -1.36 -4.90
N SER A 106 -3.45 -1.39 -5.83
CA SER A 106 -2.92 -0.22 -6.54
C SER A 106 -2.46 0.89 -5.57
N LYS A 107 -1.70 0.52 -4.54
CA LYS A 107 -1.10 1.48 -3.59
C LYS A 107 0.40 1.24 -3.43
N ILE A 108 1.14 2.33 -3.32
CA ILE A 108 2.54 2.32 -2.89
C ILE A 108 2.63 2.25 -1.35
N PRO A 109 3.76 1.79 -0.80
CA PRO A 109 4.83 1.06 -1.48
C PRO A 109 4.42 -0.38 -1.85
N ALA A 110 5.08 -0.92 -2.86
CA ALA A 110 5.05 -2.35 -3.21
C ALA A 110 6.48 -2.81 -3.50
N MET A 111 6.81 -4.04 -3.17
CA MET A 111 8.16 -4.58 -3.30
C MET A 111 8.13 -5.96 -3.94
N VAL A 112 9.14 -6.27 -4.77
CA VAL A 112 9.41 -7.62 -5.24
C VAL A 112 10.76 -8.05 -4.67
N HIS A 113 10.78 -9.18 -3.96
CA HIS A 113 12.01 -9.85 -3.56
C HIS A 113 12.32 -10.97 -4.55
N VAL A 114 13.40 -10.82 -5.30
CA VAL A 114 13.96 -11.84 -6.18
C VAL A 114 14.91 -12.70 -5.34
N ARG A 115 14.45 -13.90 -4.98
CA ARG A 115 15.21 -14.84 -4.15
C ARG A 115 16.27 -15.56 -4.97
N ASP A 116 17.18 -16.23 -4.26
CA ASP A 116 18.13 -17.17 -4.88
C ASP A 116 17.39 -18.19 -5.75
N GLY A 117 17.86 -18.34 -7.00
CA GLY A 117 17.20 -19.19 -7.99
C GLY A 117 16.11 -18.51 -8.82
N GLY A 118 15.85 -17.21 -8.59
CA GLY A 118 14.98 -16.38 -9.43
C GLY A 118 13.49 -16.42 -9.07
N GLU A 119 13.12 -17.04 -7.95
CA GLU A 119 11.75 -16.99 -7.43
C GLU A 119 11.42 -15.55 -6.98
N GLU A 120 10.28 -15.03 -7.43
CA GLU A 120 9.81 -13.69 -7.05
C GLU A 120 8.72 -13.76 -5.98
N VAL A 121 8.88 -12.95 -4.93
CA VAL A 121 7.88 -12.77 -3.88
C VAL A 121 7.40 -11.33 -3.88
N ASN A 122 6.12 -11.13 -4.18
CA ASN A 122 5.47 -9.83 -4.11
C ASN A 122 5.07 -9.52 -2.67
N VAL A 123 5.46 -8.36 -2.16
CA VAL A 123 5.17 -7.88 -0.81
C VAL A 123 4.60 -6.47 -0.90
N PHE A 124 3.40 -6.27 -0.36
CA PHE A 124 2.72 -4.98 -0.30
C PHE A 124 2.09 -4.76 1.08
N GLU A 125 1.57 -3.55 1.30
CA GLU A 125 1.29 -2.95 2.62
C GLU A 125 2.56 -2.57 3.38
N THR A 126 2.69 -1.29 3.74
CA THR A 126 3.91 -0.73 4.33
C THR A 126 4.39 -1.53 5.54
N SER A 127 3.52 -1.77 6.52
CA SER A 127 3.89 -2.50 7.75
C SER A 127 4.27 -3.95 7.48
N HIS A 128 3.68 -4.58 6.45
CA HIS A 128 4.03 -5.94 6.06
C HIS A 128 5.38 -5.99 5.35
N ILE A 129 5.73 -4.99 4.53
CA ILE A 129 7.09 -4.87 3.97
C ILE A 129 8.13 -4.74 5.09
N LEU A 130 7.87 -3.90 6.10
CA LEU A 130 8.77 -3.74 7.26
C LEU A 130 8.96 -5.08 8.01
N LEU A 131 7.85 -5.78 8.28
CA LEU A 131 7.88 -7.07 8.95
C LEU A 131 8.63 -8.13 8.13
N TYR A 132 8.35 -8.21 6.83
CA TYR A 132 8.99 -9.15 5.91
C TYR A 132 10.50 -8.93 5.86
N LEU A 133 10.95 -7.69 5.72
CA LEU A 133 12.37 -7.34 5.70
C LEU A 133 13.04 -7.67 7.04
N ALA A 134 12.38 -7.39 8.16
CA ALA A 134 12.90 -7.75 9.48
C ALA A 134 13.11 -9.28 9.59
N GLU A 135 12.10 -10.08 9.25
CA GLU A 135 12.16 -11.55 9.34
C GLU A 135 13.16 -12.16 8.36
N ALA A 136 13.21 -11.66 7.12
CA ALA A 136 14.14 -12.12 6.09
C ALA A 136 15.62 -11.88 6.45
N HIS A 137 15.87 -10.96 7.39
CA HIS A 137 17.20 -10.60 7.87
C HIS A 137 17.31 -10.85 9.38
N ASP A 138 17.11 -12.09 9.82
CA ASP A 138 17.34 -12.54 11.20
C ASP A 138 16.66 -11.68 12.28
N ASN A 139 15.39 -11.32 12.06
CA ASN A 139 14.63 -10.41 12.93
C ASN A 139 15.31 -9.04 13.12
N PHE A 140 15.90 -8.47 12.06
CA PHE A 140 16.51 -7.14 12.11
C PHE A 140 15.50 -6.08 12.59
N LEU A 141 15.87 -5.32 13.63
CA LEU A 141 15.02 -4.32 14.31
C LEU A 141 13.70 -4.87 14.90
N LEU A 142 13.56 -6.20 15.00
CA LEU A 142 12.38 -6.84 15.53
C LEU A 142 12.76 -7.74 16.72
N PRO A 143 12.25 -7.49 17.94
CA PRO A 143 12.59 -8.30 19.09
C PRO A 143 12.26 -9.79 18.89
N SER A 144 13.12 -10.66 19.42
CA SER A 144 12.91 -12.12 19.36
C SER A 144 12.06 -12.65 20.53
N SER A 145 11.96 -11.91 21.64
CA SER A 145 11.11 -12.33 22.75
C SER A 145 9.63 -12.17 22.36
N PRO A 146 8.75 -13.16 22.65
CA PRO A 146 7.34 -13.07 22.25
C PRO A 146 6.62 -11.84 22.80
N ALA A 147 6.96 -11.40 24.02
CA ALA A 147 6.31 -10.25 24.66
C ALA A 147 6.72 -8.91 24.01
N GLU A 148 8.02 -8.68 23.80
CA GLU A 148 8.49 -7.44 23.17
C GLU A 148 8.10 -7.41 21.69
N ARG A 149 8.13 -8.56 21.01
CA ARG A 149 7.67 -8.67 19.62
C ARG A 149 6.19 -8.32 19.51
N ALA A 150 5.35 -8.83 20.41
CA ALA A 150 3.93 -8.49 20.43
C ALA A 150 3.72 -7.00 20.67
N GLU A 151 4.48 -6.39 21.59
CA GLU A 151 4.42 -4.94 21.82
C GLU A 151 4.82 -4.14 20.58
N THR A 152 5.90 -4.52 19.88
CA THR A 152 6.29 -3.87 18.62
C THR A 152 5.20 -3.98 17.55
N LEU A 153 4.55 -5.14 17.41
CA LEU A 153 3.52 -5.38 16.39
C LEU A 153 2.15 -4.76 16.72
N ASN A 154 1.93 -4.31 17.96
CA ASN A 154 0.72 -3.58 18.33
C ASN A 154 0.70 -2.14 17.78
N TRP A 155 1.88 -1.54 17.58
CA TRP A 155 2.06 -0.17 17.08
C TRP A 155 2.18 -0.15 15.55
#